data_AF-A0A661J1D1-F1
#
_entry.id   AF-A0A661J1D1-F1
#
_cell.length_a   1.000
_cell.length_b   1.000
_cell.length_c   1.000
_cell.angle_alpha   90.00
_cell.angle_beta   90.00
_cell.angle_gamma   90.00
#
_symmetry.space_group_name_H-M   'P 1'
#
loop_
_entity.id
_entity.type
_entity.pdbx_description
1 polymer ?
#
loop_
_entity_poly.entity_id
_entity_poly.type
_entity_poly.pdbx_seq_one_letter_code
_entity_poly.pdbx_strand_id
1 'polypeptide(L)'
;MNTEASEEDLIEVIGELLEAGLDGVEISRGATDAKEIIREGIVPHQNEAYNLDVARRVKGAFPSLPVILVGGIRSVEVIEEILSEGIDAVALCRPLLAEPHLPRRWQGGNRHPSECISCNRCIRIREKVRCRREN
;
A
#
# COMPACT_ATOMS: atom_id res chain seq x y z
N MET A 1 -23.51 13.56 14.31
CA MET A 1 -22.82 12.25 14.25
C MET A 1 -21.55 12.49 13.46
N ASN A 2 -20.38 12.44 14.10
CA ASN A 2 -19.11 12.44 13.38
C ASN A 2 -19.03 11.13 12.60
N THR A 3 -19.02 11.20 11.27
CA THR A 3 -19.03 10.03 10.38
C THR A 3 -17.63 9.63 9.89
N GLU A 4 -16.58 10.10 10.55
CA GLU A 4 -15.19 9.77 10.20
C GLU A 4 -14.63 8.82 11.24
N ALA A 5 -14.30 7.59 10.83
CA ALA A 5 -13.60 6.62 11.65
C ALA A 5 -12.18 7.13 11.93
N SER A 6 -11.79 7.12 13.19
CA SER A 6 -10.48 7.54 13.69
C SER A 6 -9.46 6.38 13.67
N GLU A 7 -8.19 6.70 13.91
CA GLU A 7 -7.18 5.66 14.09
C GLU A 7 -7.34 4.91 15.42
N GLU A 8 -7.94 5.54 16.43
CA GLU A 8 -8.35 4.84 17.66
C GLU A 8 -9.42 3.78 17.35
N ASP A 9 -10.43 4.12 16.54
CA ASP A 9 -11.47 3.16 16.13
C ASP A 9 -10.86 1.98 15.35
N LEU A 10 -9.85 2.26 14.50
CA LEU A 10 -9.12 1.21 13.78
C LEU A 10 -8.43 0.23 14.74
N ILE A 11 -7.74 0.74 15.77
CA ILE A 11 -7.04 -0.10 16.75
C ILE A 11 -8.04 -0.94 17.56
N GLU A 12 -9.17 -0.35 17.97
CA GLU A 12 -10.23 -1.07 18.68
C GLU A 12 -10.79 -2.23 17.85
N VAL A 13 -11.17 -1.96 16.59
CA VAL A 13 -11.69 -2.98 15.68
C VAL A 13 -10.67 -4.08 15.41
N ILE A 14 -9.38 -3.75 15.24
CA ILE A 14 -8.34 -4.76 15.08
C ILE A 14 -8.25 -5.63 16.35
N GLY A 15 -8.32 -5.04 17.53
CA GLY A 15 -8.32 -5.76 18.81
C GLY A 15 -9.47 -6.78 18.90
N GLU A 16 -10.69 -6.36 18.60
CA GLU A 16 -11.85 -7.26 18.58
C GLU A 16 -11.70 -8.40 17.56
N LEU A 17 -11.19 -8.08 16.37
CA LEU A 17 -10.97 -9.09 15.33
C LEU A 17 -9.83 -10.06 15.69
N LEU A 18 -8.82 -9.62 16.42
CA LEU A 18 -7.77 -10.50 16.94
C LEU A 18 -8.33 -11.52 17.93
N GLU A 19 -9.23 -11.10 18.83
CA GLU A 19 -9.94 -12.02 19.72
C GLU A 19 -10.79 -13.04 18.94
N ALA A 20 -11.29 -12.64 17.77
CA ALA A 20 -12.01 -13.51 16.85
C ALA A 20 -11.11 -14.40 15.97
N GLY A 21 -9.78 -14.30 16.09
CA GLY A 21 -8.82 -15.16 15.38
C GLY A 21 -8.28 -14.58 14.06
N LEU A 22 -8.21 -13.25 13.93
CA LEU A 22 -7.56 -12.59 12.79
C LEU A 22 -6.06 -12.94 12.67
N ASP A 23 -5.61 -13.33 11.48
CA ASP A 23 -4.21 -13.73 11.23
C ASP A 23 -3.28 -12.56 10.83
N GLY A 24 -3.83 -11.42 10.39
CA GLY A 24 -3.06 -10.32 9.81
C GLY A 24 -3.94 -9.22 9.24
N VAL A 25 -3.32 -8.06 8.98
CA VAL A 25 -4.01 -6.90 8.39
C VAL A 25 -3.23 -6.31 7.21
N GLU A 26 -3.95 -5.85 6.19
CA GLU A 26 -3.40 -4.91 5.20
C GLU A 26 -3.85 -3.49 5.55
N ILE A 27 -2.89 -2.60 5.79
CA ILE A 27 -3.17 -1.21 6.11
C ILE A 27 -3.30 -0.39 4.83
N SER A 28 -4.55 -0.10 4.51
CA SER A 28 -4.93 0.83 3.44
C SER A 28 -5.59 2.08 4.03
N ARG A 29 -6.03 2.99 3.17
CA ARG A 29 -6.81 4.15 3.59
C ARG A 29 -8.00 4.32 2.67
N GLY A 30 -9.19 4.35 3.26
CA GLY A 30 -10.38 4.87 2.58
C GLY A 30 -10.32 6.39 2.51
N ALA A 31 -11.11 7.00 1.63
CA ALA A 31 -11.28 8.44 1.67
C ALA A 31 -12.70 8.82 1.27
N THR A 32 -13.14 9.98 1.74
CA THR A 32 -14.45 10.54 1.45
C THR A 32 -14.51 11.19 0.06
N ASP A 33 -13.35 11.59 -0.49
CA ASP A 33 -13.20 12.08 -1.86
C ASP A 33 -12.55 11.02 -2.77
N ALA A 34 -13.12 10.80 -3.95
CA ALA A 34 -12.60 9.90 -4.97
C ALA A 34 -11.14 10.21 -5.37
N LYS A 35 -10.70 11.47 -5.32
CA LYS A 35 -9.30 11.86 -5.59
C LYS A 35 -8.33 11.35 -4.54
N GLU A 36 -8.79 11.19 -3.31
CA GLU A 36 -7.98 10.63 -2.23
C GLU A 36 -7.96 9.10 -2.28
N ILE A 37 -9.02 8.48 -2.79
CA ILE A 37 -9.07 7.04 -3.09
C ILE A 37 -8.09 6.72 -4.23
N ILE A 38 -8.03 7.57 -5.26
CA ILE A 38 -7.25 7.34 -6.48
C ILE A 38 -6.10 8.35 -6.61
N ARG A 39 -5.04 8.14 -5.83
CA ARG A 39 -3.87 9.03 -5.80
C ARG A 39 -3.05 9.05 -7.10
N GLU A 40 -2.88 10.25 -7.64
CA GLU A 40 -1.95 10.61 -8.72
C GLU A 40 -0.64 11.18 -8.16
N GLY A 41 0.34 11.47 -9.03
CA GLY A 41 1.53 12.22 -8.62
C GLY A 41 2.45 11.53 -7.61
N ILE A 42 2.43 10.19 -7.57
CA ILE A 42 3.37 9.44 -6.73
C ILE A 42 4.74 9.46 -7.41
N VAL A 43 5.69 10.10 -6.73
CA VAL A 43 7.08 10.25 -7.13
C VAL A 43 7.94 9.32 -6.26
N PRO A 44 8.69 8.39 -6.88
CA PRO A 44 9.60 7.49 -6.18
C PRO A 44 10.49 8.22 -5.16
N HIS A 45 10.64 7.64 -3.97
CA HIS A 45 11.43 8.18 -2.84
C HIS A 45 10.99 9.54 -2.26
N GLN A 46 9.88 10.14 -2.71
CA GLN A 46 9.44 11.45 -2.20
C GLN A 46 8.12 11.37 -1.43
N ASN A 47 7.13 10.67 -1.95
CA ASN A 47 5.78 10.61 -1.37
C ASN A 47 5.13 9.22 -1.49
N GLU A 48 5.97 8.19 -1.45
CA GLU A 48 5.56 6.79 -1.39
C GLU A 48 5.24 6.38 0.05
N ALA A 49 4.72 5.16 0.23
CA ALA A 49 4.44 4.59 1.55
C ALA A 49 3.50 5.44 2.41
N TYR A 50 2.55 6.13 1.77
CA TYR A 50 1.71 7.17 2.41
C TYR A 50 0.76 6.68 3.52
N ASN A 51 0.73 5.37 3.80
CA ASN A 51 -0.02 4.76 4.91
C ASN A 51 0.91 4.20 6.01
N LEU A 52 2.23 4.41 5.89
CA LEU A 52 3.23 3.82 6.78
C LEU A 52 3.05 4.27 8.22
N ASP A 53 2.68 5.53 8.46
CA ASP A 53 2.47 6.03 9.83
C ASP A 53 1.33 5.31 10.55
N VAL A 54 0.25 4.99 9.83
CA VAL A 54 -0.86 4.18 10.37
C VAL A 54 -0.38 2.75 10.63
N ALA A 55 0.37 2.16 9.71
CA ALA A 55 0.92 0.81 9.89
C ALA A 55 1.87 0.72 11.09
N ARG A 56 2.71 1.74 11.33
CA ARG A 56 3.57 1.86 12.51
C ARG A 56 2.77 1.90 13.81
N ARG A 57 1.67 2.66 13.83
CA ARG A 57 0.77 2.73 15.01
C ARG A 57 0.12 1.37 15.29
N VAL A 58 -0.33 0.67 14.25
CA VAL A 58 -0.89 -0.69 14.39
C VAL A 58 0.15 -1.67 14.92
N LYS A 59 1.38 -1.69 14.38
CA LYS A 59 2.47 -2.53 14.94
C LYS A 59 2.82 -2.14 16.38
N GLY A 60 2.76 -0.86 16.73
CA GLY A 60 2.99 -0.38 18.10
C GLY A 60 1.94 -0.90 19.08
N ALA A 61 0.66 -0.95 18.67
CA ALA A 61 -0.43 -1.50 19.47
C ALA A 61 -0.41 -3.05 19.52
N PHE A 62 -0.08 -3.70 18.40
CA PHE A 62 -0.10 -5.16 18.25
C PHE A 62 1.22 -5.68 17.64
N PRO A 63 2.30 -5.81 18.45
CA PRO A 63 3.64 -6.16 17.93
C PRO A 63 3.71 -7.51 17.19
N SER A 64 2.92 -8.48 17.63
CA SER A 64 2.89 -9.83 17.06
C SER A 64 1.96 -9.98 15.85
N LEU A 65 1.16 -8.97 15.53
CA LEU A 65 0.25 -9.00 14.39
C LEU A 65 1.03 -8.81 13.09
N PRO A 66 0.92 -9.74 12.11
CA PRO A 66 1.44 -9.50 10.77
C PRO A 66 0.74 -8.32 10.09
N VAL A 67 1.53 -7.35 9.61
CA VAL A 67 1.06 -6.15 8.92
C VAL A 67 1.62 -6.08 7.50
N ILE A 68 0.71 -5.95 6.53
CA ILE A 68 1.02 -5.67 5.13
C ILE A 68 0.76 -4.19 4.86
N LEU A 69 1.72 -3.46 4.31
CA LEU A 69 1.55 -2.06 3.94
C LEU A 69 1.24 -1.90 2.44
N VAL A 70 0.12 -1.26 2.12
CA VAL A 70 -0.13 -0.69 0.78
C VAL A 70 0.01 0.82 0.85
N GLY A 71 0.69 1.43 -0.14
CA GLY A 71 1.04 2.85 -0.01
C GLY A 71 1.56 3.53 -1.28
N GLY A 72 1.20 3.04 -2.46
CA GLY A 72 1.68 3.62 -3.72
C GLY A 72 3.17 3.35 -4.04
N ILE A 73 3.79 2.41 -3.34
CA ILE A 73 5.22 2.10 -3.39
C ILE A 73 5.69 1.67 -4.79
N ARG A 74 6.87 2.15 -5.20
CA ARG A 74 7.55 1.91 -6.49
C ARG A 74 9.02 1.60 -6.35
N SER A 75 9.63 1.84 -5.20
CA SER A 75 11.09 1.76 -5.02
C SER A 75 11.44 0.61 -4.09
N VAL A 76 12.40 -0.22 -4.48
CA VAL A 76 12.82 -1.37 -3.66
C VAL A 76 13.56 -0.92 -2.40
N GLU A 77 14.26 0.21 -2.45
CA GLU A 77 14.92 0.81 -1.28
C GLU A 77 13.89 1.21 -0.22
N VAL A 78 12.76 1.79 -0.64
CA VAL A 78 11.66 2.14 0.27
C VAL A 78 11.03 0.88 0.87
N ILE A 79 10.91 -0.19 0.09
CA ILE A 79 10.44 -1.49 0.59
C ILE A 79 11.39 -2.02 1.66
N GLU A 80 12.70 -2.01 1.40
CA GLU A 80 13.71 -2.49 2.35
C GLU A 80 13.70 -1.68 3.65
N GLU A 81 13.54 -0.36 3.57
CA GLU A 81 13.39 0.52 4.74
C GLU A 81 12.15 0.13 5.55
N ILE A 82 10.98 0.03 4.91
CA ILE A 82 9.71 -0.37 5.55
C ILE A 82 9.84 -1.72 6.28
N LEU A 83 10.44 -2.71 5.63
CA LEU A 83 10.62 -4.04 6.22
C LEU A 83 11.60 -4.00 7.40
N SER A 84 12.65 -3.17 7.32
CA SER A 84 13.62 -2.99 8.41
C SER A 84 13.02 -2.37 9.67
N GLU A 85 11.90 -1.64 9.53
CA GLU A 85 11.14 -1.06 10.64
C GLU A 85 10.16 -2.04 11.32
N GLY A 86 10.09 -3.28 10.84
CA GLY A 86 9.23 -4.32 11.43
C GLY A 86 7.83 -4.43 10.82
N ILE A 87 7.59 -3.80 9.66
CA ILE A 87 6.44 -4.14 8.82
C ILE A 87 6.72 -5.47 8.11
N ASP A 88 5.77 -6.38 8.13
CA ASP A 88 6.00 -7.77 7.74
C ASP A 88 5.99 -7.98 6.22
N ALA A 89 5.21 -7.18 5.49
CA ALA A 89 5.18 -7.20 4.03
C ALA A 89 4.70 -5.87 3.41
N VAL A 90 4.86 -5.76 2.09
CA VAL A 90 4.37 -4.64 1.28
C VAL A 90 3.56 -5.14 0.11
N ALA A 91 2.40 -4.53 -0.11
CA ALA A 91 1.51 -4.84 -1.20
C ALA A 91 1.77 -3.93 -2.40
N LEU A 92 1.91 -4.53 -3.59
CA LEU A 92 2.07 -3.83 -4.87
C LEU A 92 0.91 -4.22 -5.79
N CYS A 93 0.23 -3.22 -6.35
CA CYS A 93 -0.83 -3.43 -7.35
C CYS A 93 -0.47 -2.78 -8.69
N ARG A 94 -0.64 -1.46 -8.82
CA ARG A 94 -0.32 -0.70 -10.04
C ARG A 94 1.13 -0.89 -10.57
N PRO A 95 2.16 -1.03 -9.73
CA PRO A 95 3.51 -1.38 -10.18
C PRO A 95 3.56 -2.72 -10.94
N LEU A 96 2.87 -3.74 -10.45
CA LEU A 96 2.83 -5.07 -11.08
C LEU A 96 1.99 -5.09 -12.37
N LEU A 97 1.01 -4.19 -12.50
CA LEU A 97 0.31 -3.98 -13.78
C LEU A 97 1.21 -3.34 -14.84
N ALA A 98 2.12 -2.45 -14.45
CA ALA A 98 3.11 -1.86 -15.37
C ALA A 98 4.23 -2.86 -15.70
N GLU A 99 4.66 -3.63 -14.70
CA GLU A 99 5.80 -4.53 -14.78
C GLU A 99 5.51 -5.83 -13.99
N PRO A 100 4.91 -6.85 -14.62
CA PRO A 100 4.59 -8.10 -13.93
C PRO A 100 5.81 -8.85 -13.37
N HIS A 101 7.00 -8.55 -13.90
CA HIS A 101 8.27 -9.14 -13.49
C HIS A 101 9.07 -8.24 -12.53
N LEU A 102 8.47 -7.18 -12.00
CA LEU A 102 9.15 -6.17 -11.17
C LEU A 102 9.95 -6.75 -9.99
N PRO A 103 9.43 -7.69 -9.17
CA PRO A 103 10.23 -8.26 -8.08
C PRO A 103 11.48 -9.00 -8.58
N ARG A 104 11.35 -9.76 -9.69
CA ARG A 104 12.49 -10.43 -10.32
C ARG A 104 13.49 -9.44 -10.90
N ARG A 105 13.02 -8.32 -11.45
CA ARG A 105 13.86 -7.23 -11.98
C ARG A 105 14.73 -6.63 -10.88
N TRP A 106 14.13 -6.33 -9.72
CA TRP A 106 14.85 -5.84 -8.56
C TRP A 106 15.84 -6.86 -8.01
N GLN A 107 15.42 -8.13 -7.87
CA GLN A 107 16.31 -9.22 -7.45
C GLN A 107 17.49 -9.43 -8.40
N GLY A 108 17.31 -9.20 -9.70
CA GLY A 108 18.36 -9.26 -10.72
C GLY A 108 19.31 -8.06 -10.74
N GLY A 109 19.20 -7.13 -9.79
CA GLY A 109 20.10 -5.98 -9.63
C GLY A 109 19.65 -4.72 -10.38
N ASN A 110 18.62 -4.79 -11.24
CA ASN A 110 18.02 -3.59 -11.81
C ASN A 110 17.01 -3.00 -10.82
N ARG A 111 17.52 -2.12 -9.95
CA ARG A 111 16.79 -1.50 -8.84
C ARG A 111 16.04 -0.22 -9.20
N HIS A 112 15.92 0.13 -10.49
CA HIS A 112 15.13 1.31 -10.87
C HIS A 112 13.69 1.21 -10.34
N PRO A 113 13.08 2.32 -9.89
CA PRO A 113 11.69 2.32 -9.46
C PRO A 113 10.75 1.82 -10.55
N SER A 114 9.55 1.37 -10.15
CA SER A 114 8.57 0.91 -11.14
C SER A 114 8.14 2.04 -12.07
N GLU A 115 7.89 1.73 -13.34
CA GLU A 115 7.44 2.67 -14.36
C GLU A 115 5.95 3.05 -14.26
N CYS A 116 5.21 2.52 -13.29
CA CYS A 116 3.87 3.04 -13.03
C CYS A 116 3.96 4.55 -12.73
N ILE A 117 3.13 5.35 -13.42
CA ILE A 117 3.08 6.81 -13.24
C ILE A 117 1.77 7.27 -12.57
N SER A 118 1.01 6.35 -11.98
CA SER A 118 -0.28 6.64 -11.35
C SER A 118 -1.30 7.34 -12.29
N CYS A 119 -1.33 6.99 -13.59
CA CYS A 119 -2.25 7.63 -14.55
C CYS A 119 -3.72 7.18 -14.46
N ASN A 120 -4.04 6.26 -13.55
CA ASN A 120 -5.40 5.78 -13.26
C ASN A 120 -6.20 5.17 -14.42
N ARG A 121 -5.55 4.86 -15.56
CA ARG A 121 -6.22 4.13 -16.66
C ARG A 121 -6.65 2.72 -16.28
N CYS A 122 -5.99 2.13 -15.28
CA CYS A 122 -6.26 0.78 -14.80
C CYS A 122 -7.55 0.64 -13.96
N ILE A 123 -8.10 1.74 -13.44
CA ILE A 123 -9.26 1.72 -12.51
C ILE A 123 -10.57 2.17 -13.17
N ARG A 124 -10.63 2.26 -14.50
CA ARG A 124 -11.86 2.65 -15.21
C ARG A 124 -12.94 1.57 -15.04
N ILE A 125 -13.86 1.80 -14.10
CA ILE A 125 -14.94 0.88 -13.74
C ILE A 125 -15.82 0.65 -15.00
N ARG A 126 -16.02 -0.61 -15.37
CA ARG A 126 -16.72 -1.11 -16.60
C ARG A 126 -15.87 -1.24 -17.86
N GLU A 127 -14.58 -0.94 -17.80
CA GLU A 127 -13.66 -1.25 -18.90
C GLU A 127 -12.72 -2.40 -18.48
N LYS A 128 -12.11 -3.07 -19.47
CA LYS A 128 -11.01 -3.99 -19.18
C LYS A 128 -9.87 -3.18 -18.55
N VAL A 129 -9.23 -3.74 -17.52
CA VAL A 129 -8.02 -3.15 -16.93
C VAL A 129 -7.00 -2.95 -18.05
N ARG A 130 -6.46 -1.73 -18.15
CA ARG A 130 -5.38 -1.39 -19.07
C ARG A 130 -4.30 -0.62 -18.33
N CYS A 131 -3.06 -0.96 -18.61
CA CYS A 131 -1.92 -0.13 -18.23
C CYS A 131 -1.56 0.81 -19.39
N ARG A 132 -0.97 1.98 -19.12
CA ARG A 132 -0.53 2.93 -20.17
C ARG A 132 0.38 2.29 -21.24
N ARG A 133 1.07 1.19 -20.92
CA ARG A 133 1.94 0.48 -21.85
C ARG A 133 1.18 -0.36 -22.89
N GLU A 134 -0.05 -0.75 -22.59
CA GLU A 134 -0.88 -1.53 -23.50
C GLU A 134 -1.69 -0.56 -24.37
N ASN A 135 -1.25 -0.36 -25.62
CA ASN A 135 -1.98 0.39 -26.65
C ASN A 135 -3.33 -0.29 -26.94
#